data_AF-A0A7K2Q4P4-F1
#
_entry.id   AF-A0A7K2Q4P4-F1
#
_cell.length_a   1.000
_cell.length_b   1.000
_cell.length_c   1.000
_cell.angle_alpha   90.00
_cell.angle_beta   90.00
_cell.angle_gamma   90.00
#
_symmetry.space_group_name_H-M   'P 1'
#
loop_
_entity.id
_entity.type
_entity.pdbx_description
1 polymer ?
#
loop_
_entity_poly.entity_id
_entity_poly.type
_entity_poly.pdbx_seq_one_letter_code
_entity_poly.pdbx_strand_id
1 'polypeptide(L)'
;VEALAEGGASGFKVHEDMGAHTRALDTALRVAEEHDVQVALHTDGLNECLSVEDTLRVLDGRTIHAFHIEGCGGGHVPNVLKMAGVPNV
;
A
#
# COMPACT_ATOMS: atom_id res chain seq x y z
N VAL A 1 3.67 -14.19 3.68
CA VAL A 1 4.08 -13.36 2.54
C VAL A 1 5.45 -13.74 2.04
N GLU A 2 6.44 -14.02 2.91
CA GLU A 2 7.76 -14.58 2.54
C GLU A 2 7.67 -15.80 1.61
N ALA A 3 6.89 -16.82 1.99
CA ALA A 3 6.69 -18.02 1.15
C ALA A 3 6.14 -17.73 -0.27
N LEU A 4 5.45 -16.60 -0.48
CA LEU A 4 5.00 -16.20 -1.82
C LEU A 4 6.16 -15.64 -2.64
N ALA A 5 7.03 -14.82 -2.02
CA ALA A 5 8.25 -14.33 -2.66
C ALA A 5 9.21 -15.49 -2.98
N GLU A 6 9.43 -16.40 -2.04
CA GLU A 6 10.22 -17.62 -2.25
C GLU A 6 9.60 -18.54 -3.32
N GLY A 7 8.27 -18.52 -3.44
CA GLY A 7 7.51 -19.22 -4.48
C GLY A 7 7.53 -18.56 -5.87
N GLY A 8 8.23 -17.43 -6.04
CA GLY A 8 8.41 -16.75 -7.32
C GLY A 8 7.53 -15.53 -7.56
N ALA A 9 6.77 -15.05 -6.57
CA ALA A 9 6.06 -13.78 -6.69
C ALA A 9 7.05 -12.61 -6.80
N SER A 10 6.83 -11.69 -7.74
CA SER A 10 7.67 -10.51 -7.96
C SER A 10 7.18 -9.25 -7.25
N GLY A 11 6.26 -9.40 -6.29
CA GLY A 11 5.68 -8.31 -5.53
C GLY A 11 4.39 -8.70 -4.81
N PHE A 12 3.84 -7.75 -4.04
CA PHE A 12 2.63 -7.93 -3.25
C PHE A 12 1.56 -6.90 -3.63
N LYS A 13 0.28 -7.30 -3.58
CA LYS A 13 -0.86 -6.38 -3.66
C LYS A 13 -1.52 -6.29 -2.29
N VAL A 14 -1.55 -5.09 -1.72
CA VAL A 14 -2.40 -4.75 -0.57
C VAL A 14 -3.70 -4.16 -1.13
N HIS A 15 -4.84 -4.72 -0.73
CA HIS A 15 -6.17 -4.37 -1.25
C HIS A 15 -7.15 -4.20 -0.10
N GLU A 16 -8.01 -3.18 -0.16
CA GLU A 16 -8.97 -2.89 0.93
C GLU A 16 -9.93 -4.05 1.21
N ASP A 17 -10.41 -4.74 0.17
CA ASP A 17 -11.22 -5.95 0.26
C ASP A 17 -10.60 -7.09 1.10
N MET A 18 -9.26 -7.10 1.22
CA MET A 18 -8.51 -8.06 2.04
C MET A 18 -7.97 -7.43 3.34
N GLY A 19 -8.31 -6.17 3.60
CA GLY A 19 -7.81 -5.35 4.71
C GLY A 19 -6.56 -4.56 4.36
N ALA A 20 -6.72 -3.28 4.01
CA ALA A 20 -5.63 -2.32 3.81
C ALA A 20 -5.26 -1.55 5.09
N HIS A 21 -5.15 -2.26 6.22
CA HIS A 21 -4.87 -1.68 7.54
C HIS A 21 -3.36 -1.66 7.87
N THR A 22 -2.96 -0.95 8.93
CA THR A 22 -1.55 -0.73 9.34
C THR A 22 -0.68 -1.98 9.26
N ARG A 23 -1.11 -3.07 9.90
CA ARG A 23 -0.31 -4.30 10.01
C ARG A 23 -0.12 -5.00 8.66
N ALA A 24 -1.13 -5.00 7.79
CA ALA A 24 -1.04 -5.65 6.48
C ALA A 24 -0.05 -4.90 5.58
N LEU A 25 -0.17 -3.58 5.54
CA LEU A 25 0.72 -2.73 4.77
C LEU A 25 2.17 -2.77 5.28
N ASP A 26 2.40 -2.60 6.59
CA ASP A 26 3.76 -2.63 7.16
C ASP A 26 4.43 -3.98 6.96
N THR A 27 3.70 -5.09 7.15
CA THR A 27 4.24 -6.44 6.93
C THR A 27 4.63 -6.65 5.46
N ALA A 28 3.78 -6.22 4.52
CA ALA A 28 4.08 -6.33 3.09
C ALA A 28 5.32 -5.50 2.71
N LEU A 29 5.45 -4.28 3.22
CA LEU A 29 6.60 -3.40 2.97
C LEU A 29 7.90 -3.99 3.51
N ARG A 30 7.91 -4.51 4.74
CA ARG A 30 9.11 -5.11 5.35
C ARG A 30 9.60 -6.31 4.56
N VAL A 31 8.69 -7.22 4.19
CA VAL A 31 9.05 -8.40 3.39
C VAL A 31 9.45 -7.99 1.96
N ALA A 32 8.82 -6.98 1.38
CA ALA A 32 9.20 -6.48 0.07
C ALA A 32 10.63 -5.93 0.04
N GLU A 33 11.03 -5.20 1.09
CA GLU A 33 12.38 -4.66 1.25
C GLU A 33 13.43 -5.77 1.43
N GLU A 34 13.13 -6.79 2.25
CA GLU A 34 14.02 -7.94 2.46
C GLU A 34 14.24 -8.78 1.18
N HIS A 35 13.28 -8.79 0.26
CA HIS A 35 13.30 -9.59 -0.96
C HIS A 35 13.52 -8.77 -2.24
N ASP A 36 13.69 -7.44 -2.15
CA ASP A 36 13.81 -6.51 -3.29
C ASP A 36 12.70 -6.65 -4.34
N VAL A 37 11.44 -6.64 -3.87
CA VAL A 37 10.23 -6.71 -4.72
C VAL A 37 9.32 -5.51 -4.48
N GLN A 38 8.35 -5.27 -5.38
CA GLN A 38 7.45 -4.12 -5.28
C GLN A 38 6.19 -4.40 -4.43
N VAL A 39 5.59 -3.36 -3.85
CA VAL A 39 4.24 -3.41 -3.26
C VAL A 39 3.31 -2.47 -4.01
N ALA A 40 2.23 -3.02 -4.55
CA ALA A 40 1.12 -2.27 -5.11
C ALA A 40 0.03 -2.06 -4.04
N LEU A 41 -0.54 -0.87 -3.98
CA LEU A 41 -1.50 -0.49 -2.94
C LEU A 41 -2.81 0.04 -3.52
N HIS A 42 -3.91 -0.59 -3.10
CA HIS A 42 -5.27 -0.06 -3.14
C HIS A 42 -5.65 0.24 -1.69
N THR A 43 -5.72 1.53 -1.36
CA THR A 43 -5.86 2.02 0.03
C THR A 43 -7.28 1.83 0.59
N ASP A 44 -7.43 2.01 1.90
CA ASP A 44 -8.71 1.91 2.62
C ASP A 44 -9.67 3.04 2.20
N GLY A 45 -10.61 2.74 1.30
CA GLY A 45 -11.53 3.73 0.76
C GLY A 45 -12.58 4.20 1.77
N LEU A 46 -12.91 3.35 2.74
CA LEU A 46 -13.85 3.65 3.82
C LEU A 46 -13.22 4.50 4.93
N ASN A 47 -11.89 4.61 4.95
CA ASN A 47 -11.12 5.13 6.07
C ASN A 47 -11.50 4.43 7.39
N GLU A 48 -11.75 3.12 7.35
CA GLU A 48 -12.13 2.33 8.52
C GLU A 48 -10.97 2.22 9.53
N CYS A 49 -9.77 1.97 9.02
CA CYS A 49 -8.56 1.77 9.80
C CYS A 49 -7.58 2.92 9.65
N LEU A 50 -7.50 3.52 8.45
CA LEU A 50 -6.49 4.54 8.13
C LEU A 50 -7.10 5.69 7.33
N SER A 51 -6.70 6.92 7.65
CA SER A 51 -6.78 8.04 6.70
C SER A 51 -5.60 7.99 5.72
N VAL A 52 -5.63 8.83 4.67
CA VAL A 52 -4.48 8.97 3.75
C VAL A 52 -3.22 9.41 4.49
N GLU A 53 -3.35 10.28 5.49
CA GLU A 53 -2.22 10.70 6.33
C GLU A 53 -1.67 9.54 7.16
N ASP A 54 -2.52 8.66 7.67
CA ASP A 54 -2.07 7.48 8.43
C ASP A 54 -1.36 6.49 7.51
N THR A 55 -1.89 6.22 6.32
CA THR A 55 -1.21 5.40 5.31
C THR A 55 0.18 5.95 4.99
N LEU A 56 0.31 7.26 4.75
CA LEU A 56 1.61 7.89 4.50
C LEU A 56 2.59 7.72 5.68
N ARG A 57 2.10 7.76 6.93
CA ARG A 57 2.92 7.46 8.12
C ARG A 57 3.35 6.00 8.15
N VAL A 58 2.50 5.06 7.73
CA VAL A 58 2.87 3.64 7.64
C VAL A 58 3.92 3.41 6.54
N LEU A 59 3.83 4.11 5.41
CA LEU A 59 4.86 4.00 4.37
C LEU A 59 6.25 4.36 4.89
N ASP A 60 6.35 5.38 5.75
CA ASP A 60 7.62 5.85 6.36
C ASP A 60 8.72 6.09 5.31
N GLY A 61 8.34 6.68 4.17
CA GLY A 61 9.25 6.96 3.06
C GLY A 61 9.65 5.75 2.21
N ARG A 62 9.20 4.52 2.54
CA ARG A 62 9.46 3.32 1.73
C ARG A 62 8.70 3.38 0.40
N THR A 63 9.31 2.85 -0.65
CA THR A 63 8.75 2.84 -2.00
C THR A 63 7.43 2.07 -2.05
N ILE A 64 6.42 2.66 -2.70
CA ILE A 64 5.13 2.04 -2.95
C ILE A 64 4.69 2.34 -4.38
N HIS A 65 3.85 1.49 -4.98
CA HIS A 65 3.09 1.80 -6.19
C HIS A 65 1.61 1.96 -5.85
N ALA A 66 1.11 3.20 -5.84
CA ALA A 66 -0.31 3.45 -5.63
C ALA A 66 -1.14 3.20 -6.90
N PHE A 67 -2.03 2.20 -6.84
CA PHE A 67 -2.95 1.90 -7.95
C PHE A 67 -4.09 2.93 -8.02
N HIS A 68 -4.59 3.17 -9.24
CA HIS A 68 -5.73 4.06 -9.57
C HIS A 68 -5.78 5.29 -8.64
N ILE A 69 -4.67 6.04 -8.65
CA ILE A 69 -4.40 7.14 -7.71
C ILE A 69 -5.39 8.31 -7.85
N GLU A 70 -6.19 8.34 -8.91
CA GLU A 70 -7.31 9.28 -9.02
C GLU A 70 -8.43 8.98 -8.02
N GLY A 71 -8.55 7.71 -7.59
CA GLY A 71 -9.49 7.24 -6.57
C GLY A 71 -10.82 6.69 -7.09
N CYS A 72 -11.12 6.73 -8.39
CA CYS A 72 -12.33 6.11 -8.94
C CYS A 72 -12.26 4.58 -8.88
N GLY A 73 -11.07 4.00 -9.05
CA GLY A 73 -10.83 2.56 -8.86
C GLY A 73 -10.79 2.11 -7.40
N GLY A 74 -10.74 3.04 -6.44
CA GLY A 74 -10.71 2.79 -5.00
C GLY A 74 -9.53 3.48 -4.30
N GLY A 75 -9.65 3.62 -2.98
CA GLY A 75 -8.70 4.31 -2.12
C GLY A 75 -9.30 5.45 -1.30
N HIS A 76 -8.54 5.97 -0.33
CA HIS A 76 -9.00 6.95 0.66
C HIS A 76 -9.88 8.06 0.07
N VAL A 77 -11.15 8.08 0.46
CA VAL A 77 -12.09 9.12 0.03
C VAL A 77 -12.01 10.32 1.00
N PRO A 78 -11.92 11.57 0.50
CA PRO A 78 -11.92 11.99 -0.90
C PRO A 78 -10.53 12.30 -1.48
N ASN A 79 -9.45 12.02 -0.76
CA ASN A 79 -8.16 12.69 -0.94
C ASN A 79 -6.97 11.76 -1.23
N VAL A 80 -7.19 10.53 -1.69
CA VAL A 80 -6.11 9.59 -2.10
C VAL A 80 -5.13 10.20 -3.10
N LEU A 81 -5.58 11.07 -4.01
CA LEU A 81 -4.74 11.76 -5.00
C LEU A 81 -3.58 12.56 -4.38
N LYS A 82 -3.69 12.95 -3.10
CA LYS A 82 -2.61 13.61 -2.35
C LYS A 82 -1.31 12.77 -2.37
N MET A 83 -1.41 11.45 -2.39
CA MET A 83 -0.23 10.57 -2.38
C MET A 83 0.63 10.74 -3.64
N ALA A 84 0.07 11.16 -4.79
CA ALA A 84 0.84 11.38 -6.03
C ALA A 84 1.89 12.49 -5.92
N GLY A 85 1.80 13.37 -4.92
CA GLY A 85 2.79 14.41 -4.64
C GLY A 85 3.91 13.98 -3.71
N VAL A 86 3.93 12.70 -3.28
CA VAL A 86 4.87 12.19 -2.29
C VAL A 86 6.02 11.45 -2.99
N PRO A 87 7.30 11.77 -2.70
CA PRO A 87 8.44 11.28 -3.49
C PRO A 87 8.60 9.76 -3.60
N ASN A 88 8.10 9.00 -2.62
CA ASN A 88 8.22 7.54 -2.55
C ASN A 88 6.98 6.79 -3.03
N VAL A 89 6.02 7.48 -3.66
CA VAL A 89 4.74 6.93 -4.15
C VAL A 89 4.68 6.91 -5.67
#